data_AF-A0A517QKX7-F1
#
_entry.id   AF-A0A517QKX7-F1
#
_cell.length_a   1.000
_cell.length_b   1.000
_cell.length_c   1.000
_cell.angle_alpha   90.00
_cell.angle_beta   90.00
_cell.angle_gamma   90.00
#
_symmetry.space_group_name_H-M   'P 1'
#
loop_
_entity.id
_entity.type
_entity.pdbx_description
1 polymer ?
#
loop_
_entity_poly.entity_id
_entity_poly.type
_entity_poly.pdbx_seq_one_letter_code
_entity_poly.pdbx_strand_id
1 'polypeptide(L)'
;MLRKTLYSPVSSPLAILFGVTFLWAQWGSPLYAQEATPERPKVPEIPDEPKTVDPVSLIHPKLAQKASVNFNNSSYEELREWLKKTTGLPVVIDEAEFSNEGLSIHDEYSDTLNDAPIYFLLNRLNANSLSWFIEDEVIRITTTLAADDLMRTKTYVIGDLLDNGYDEESLIDTIQEMTGGAWYEIDQEGGDVKLLGDVLFVKQTYHVHLELEGLLSALRKYGRETATSEPELHFELREKLKQIVSVDFEREPIFRVVALLSDRHKLDIRLDTHELANEGISSRDSLSLSIEDRDLKTVLGLLFAELDLTTTLDNGVILITTDLKASEQRRTAVYDVRDLCRNESESDALIEAVQEQTVGPWFEIDQEGGMIASPKPGVLVIRQTNRGLEEVRSLLDAYREALTKSKPRKKVVVEDDVFTHYYKLDTATAEKLFNGLWNLIPEAKALAEADKENRNLEQILMFPAKPELRLVTSQRTKTDNARAEPVLIDQSTMIITHHRSIHKKIQEAINRITNGDSPIFTTDGDPIGGKQGGMQGGGGGFGGGFFSIPEE
;
A
#
# COMPACT_ATOMS: atom_id res chain seq x y z
N MET A 1 32.42 69.79 -14.32
CA MET A 1 31.63 70.71 -15.17
C MET A 1 30.22 70.79 -14.58
N LEU A 2 29.94 71.85 -13.80
CA LEU A 2 29.00 72.96 -14.14
C LEU A 2 27.56 72.46 -14.37
N ARG A 3 26.47 72.90 -13.72
CA ARG A 3 26.10 73.97 -12.74
C ARG A 3 24.69 73.55 -12.21
N LYS A 4 24.34 73.65 -10.91
CA LYS A 4 23.76 74.84 -10.22
C LYS A 4 22.53 75.41 -10.97
N THR A 5 21.35 75.70 -10.39
CA THR A 5 21.05 76.31 -9.07
C THR A 5 19.52 76.51 -8.90
N LEU A 6 19.00 76.25 -7.69
CA LEU A 6 18.15 77.09 -6.80
C LEU A 6 16.90 77.84 -7.34
N TYR A 7 15.77 77.76 -6.60
CA TYR A 7 15.28 78.79 -5.64
C TYR A 7 13.89 78.43 -5.05
N SER A 8 13.73 78.63 -3.73
CA SER A 8 12.46 78.89 -3.01
C SER A 8 12.32 80.44 -2.83
N PRO A 9 11.44 81.09 -2.03
CA PRO A 9 10.25 80.66 -1.27
C PRO A 9 9.05 81.68 -1.32
N VAL A 10 8.00 81.41 -0.51
CA VAL A 10 6.99 82.33 0.09
C VAL A 10 5.88 82.94 -0.81
N SER A 11 4.61 82.60 -0.52
CA SER A 11 3.57 83.55 -0.01
C SER A 11 2.17 82.92 -0.01
N SER A 12 1.50 82.96 1.14
CA SER A 12 0.05 82.83 1.27
C SER A 12 -0.66 84.05 0.68
N PRO A 13 -1.92 83.90 0.27
CA PRO A 13 -2.93 84.66 1.02
C PRO A 13 -4.19 83.85 1.36
N LEU A 14 -4.74 84.22 2.51
CA LEU A 14 -6.09 83.97 2.99
C LEU A 14 -7.13 84.46 1.96
N ALA A 15 -8.13 83.64 1.65
CA ALA A 15 -9.41 84.12 1.12
C ALA A 15 -10.56 83.30 1.70
N ILE A 16 -11.55 84.03 2.19
CA ILE A 16 -12.64 83.63 3.08
C ILE A 16 -13.84 83.08 2.27
N LEU A 17 -14.47 82.07 2.87
CA LEU A 17 -15.82 81.50 2.69
C LEU A 17 -16.76 82.15 1.64
N PHE A 18 -17.39 81.27 0.83
CA PHE A 18 -18.85 81.21 0.75
C PHE A 18 -19.30 79.75 0.67
N GLY A 19 -20.18 79.38 1.61
CA GLY A 19 -20.72 78.04 1.74
C GLY A 19 -21.77 77.73 0.67
N VAL A 20 -21.74 76.49 0.21
CA VAL A 20 -22.90 75.78 -0.32
C VAL A 20 -22.94 74.43 0.39
N THR A 21 -23.79 74.33 1.40
CA THR A 21 -24.13 73.07 2.05
C THR A 21 -24.93 72.22 1.08
N PHE A 22 -24.27 71.27 0.43
CA PHE A 22 -24.94 70.11 -0.15
C PHE A 22 -25.01 69.02 0.93
N LEU A 23 -26.22 68.76 1.43
CA LEU A 23 -26.52 67.52 2.15
C LEU A 23 -26.34 66.36 1.17
N TRP A 24 -25.20 65.66 1.26
CA TRP A 24 -25.11 64.28 0.82
C TRP A 24 -25.30 63.41 2.06
N ALA A 25 -26.42 62.69 2.09
CA ALA A 25 -26.64 61.63 3.05
C ALA A 25 -25.49 60.61 2.88
N GLN A 26 -24.68 60.43 3.93
CA GLN A 26 -23.78 59.29 4.04
C GLN A 26 -24.64 58.03 4.07
N TRP A 27 -24.77 57.37 2.92
CA TRP A 27 -25.01 55.94 2.92
C TRP A 27 -23.71 55.31 3.41
N GLY A 28 -23.75 54.75 4.62
CA GLY A 28 -22.63 53.97 5.15
C GLY A 28 -22.30 52.87 4.16
N SER A 29 -21.09 52.89 3.61
CA SER A 29 -20.53 51.71 2.96
C SER A 29 -20.57 50.58 3.98
N PRO A 30 -21.13 49.40 3.65
CA PRO A 30 -20.95 48.26 4.53
C PRO A 30 -19.45 48.07 4.69
N LEU A 31 -19.00 47.97 5.95
CA LEU A 31 -17.68 47.50 6.29
C LEU A 31 -17.45 46.22 5.50
N TYR A 32 -16.63 46.28 4.44
CA TYR A 32 -15.98 45.10 3.92
C TYR A 32 -15.18 44.56 5.09
N ALA A 33 -15.74 43.56 5.78
CA ALA A 33 -14.97 42.69 6.63
C ALA A 33 -13.77 42.27 5.79
N GLN A 34 -12.56 42.60 6.25
CA GLN A 34 -11.36 41.93 5.76
C GLN A 34 -11.66 40.44 5.93
N GLU A 35 -11.93 39.75 4.82
CA GLU A 35 -12.03 38.30 4.83
C GLU A 35 -10.76 37.81 5.50
N ALA A 36 -10.92 37.18 6.67
CA ALA A 36 -9.84 36.51 7.35
C ALA A 36 -9.16 35.62 6.30
N THR A 37 -7.88 35.87 6.06
CA THR A 37 -7.10 35.01 5.18
C THR A 37 -7.25 33.60 5.77
N PRO A 38 -7.81 32.61 5.04
CA PRO A 38 -8.04 31.30 5.62
C PRO A 38 -6.70 30.81 6.13
N GLU A 39 -6.58 30.67 7.46
CA GLU A 39 -5.39 30.12 8.08
C GLU A 39 -5.14 28.76 7.45
N ARG A 40 -3.90 28.50 7.04
CA ARG A 40 -3.52 27.21 6.48
C ARG A 40 -4.00 26.14 7.46
N PRO A 41 -4.80 25.14 7.05
CA PRO A 41 -5.01 23.98 7.90
C PRO A 41 -3.62 23.47 8.27
N LYS A 42 -3.37 23.29 9.58
CA LYS A 42 -2.05 22.85 10.07
C LYS A 42 -1.73 21.54 9.37
N VAL A 43 -0.68 21.56 8.54
CA VAL A 43 -0.19 20.35 7.89
C VAL A 43 0.26 19.42 9.01
N PRO A 44 -0.23 18.17 9.06
CA PRO A 44 0.19 17.23 10.09
C PRO A 44 1.71 17.05 10.00
N GLU A 45 2.39 17.08 11.15
CA GLU A 45 3.81 16.76 11.21
C GLU A 45 3.96 15.24 11.08
N ILE A 46 4.65 14.81 10.03
CA ILE A 46 4.87 13.39 9.75
C ILE A 46 6.21 12.98 10.36
N PRO A 47 6.22 11.97 11.25
CA PRO A 47 7.47 11.46 11.81
C PRO A 47 8.28 10.72 10.75
N ASP A 48 9.61 10.84 10.78
CA ASP A 48 10.49 10.06 9.90
C ASP A 48 10.69 8.61 10.37
N GLU A 49 10.30 8.30 11.60
CA GLU A 49 10.46 6.97 12.21
C GLU A 49 9.10 6.35 12.57
N PRO A 50 8.96 5.01 12.51
CA PRO A 50 10.01 4.05 12.18
C PRO A 50 10.27 3.96 10.67
N LYS A 51 11.54 3.82 10.27
CA LYS A 51 11.89 3.55 8.86
C LYS A 51 11.63 2.12 8.42
N THR A 52 11.58 1.20 9.37
CA THR A 52 11.31 -0.21 9.08
C THR A 52 10.69 -0.93 10.27
N VAL A 53 10.01 -2.03 9.97
CA VAL A 53 9.79 -3.13 10.89
C VAL A 53 10.88 -4.17 10.66
N ASP A 54 11.82 -4.28 11.62
CA ASP A 54 12.92 -5.23 11.51
C ASP A 54 12.40 -6.67 11.71
N PRO A 55 12.66 -7.61 10.78
CA PRO A 55 12.27 -9.02 10.93
C PRO A 55 12.80 -9.70 12.19
N VAL A 56 13.89 -9.21 12.80
CA VAL A 56 14.40 -9.65 14.11
C VAL A 56 13.31 -9.62 15.18
N SER A 57 12.37 -8.68 15.09
CA SER A 57 11.26 -8.54 16.03
C SER A 57 10.12 -9.56 15.83
N LEU A 58 10.06 -10.18 14.65
CA LEU A 58 8.99 -11.10 14.24
C LEU A 58 9.46 -12.57 14.25
N ILE A 59 10.77 -12.78 14.16
CA ILE A 59 11.38 -14.11 14.09
C ILE A 59 11.69 -14.62 15.51
N HIS A 60 11.72 -15.96 15.64
CA HIS A 60 12.10 -16.63 16.87
C HIS A 60 13.43 -16.08 17.45
N PRO A 61 13.52 -15.70 18.75
CA PRO A 61 14.69 -15.01 19.31
C PRO A 61 16.04 -15.71 19.11
N LYS A 62 16.05 -17.06 19.17
CA LYS A 62 17.26 -17.86 18.91
C LYS A 62 17.76 -17.81 17.47
N LEU A 63 16.93 -17.42 16.51
CA LEU A 63 17.31 -17.20 15.11
C LEU A 63 17.65 -15.73 14.84
N ALA A 64 17.12 -14.83 15.66
CA ALA A 64 17.40 -13.40 15.60
C ALA A 64 18.77 -13.03 16.23
N GLN A 65 19.34 -13.92 17.06
CA GLN A 65 20.66 -13.72 17.64
C GLN A 65 21.76 -13.63 16.57
N LYS A 66 22.78 -12.81 16.83
CA LYS A 66 23.93 -12.66 15.96
C LYS A 66 24.90 -13.84 16.08
N ALA A 67 25.47 -14.27 14.97
CA ALA A 67 26.52 -15.29 14.94
C ALA A 67 27.51 -15.02 13.80
N SER A 68 28.65 -15.72 13.87
CA SER A 68 29.64 -15.75 12.79
C SER A 68 30.00 -17.18 12.42
N VAL A 69 30.02 -17.48 11.12
CA VAL A 69 30.40 -18.79 10.58
C VAL A 69 30.86 -18.64 9.14
N ASN A 70 31.76 -19.51 8.69
CA ASN A 70 32.20 -19.59 7.30
C ASN A 70 32.10 -21.05 6.86
N PHE A 71 31.12 -21.33 6.01
CA PHE A 71 30.96 -22.59 5.31
C PHE A 71 31.69 -22.47 3.97
N ASN A 72 32.65 -23.33 3.73
CA ASN A 72 33.47 -23.33 2.52
C ASN A 72 33.61 -24.77 2.02
N ASN A 73 32.85 -25.10 0.97
CA ASN A 73 32.64 -26.47 0.50
C ASN A 73 32.22 -27.41 1.65
N SER A 74 31.36 -26.88 2.53
CA SER A 74 30.74 -27.64 3.61
C SER A 74 29.53 -28.42 3.09
N SER A 75 28.76 -29.07 3.97
CA SER A 75 27.50 -29.73 3.59
C SER A 75 26.30 -29.21 4.37
N TYR A 76 25.09 -29.49 3.88
CA TYR A 76 23.86 -29.18 4.61
C TYR A 76 23.76 -29.94 5.96
N GLU A 77 24.38 -31.11 6.05
CA GLU A 77 24.58 -31.83 7.31
C GLU A 77 25.40 -31.02 8.33
N GLU A 78 26.50 -30.40 7.89
CA GLU A 78 27.32 -29.54 8.75
C GLU A 78 26.58 -28.26 9.15
N LEU A 79 25.80 -27.68 8.24
CA LEU A 79 24.89 -26.58 8.53
C LEU A 79 23.89 -26.96 9.64
N ARG A 80 23.26 -28.14 9.54
CA ARG A 80 22.32 -28.66 10.53
C ARG A 80 22.94 -28.75 11.91
N GLU A 81 24.13 -29.36 12.00
CA GLU A 81 24.83 -29.53 13.28
C GLU A 81 25.27 -28.18 13.87
N TRP A 82 25.71 -27.25 13.01
CA TRP A 82 26.05 -25.90 13.45
C TRP A 82 24.82 -25.14 13.97
N LEU A 83 23.69 -25.18 13.26
CA LEU A 83 22.44 -24.55 13.69
C LEU A 83 21.96 -25.14 15.02
N LYS A 84 21.97 -26.46 15.16
CA LYS A 84 21.60 -27.16 16.40
C LYS A 84 22.47 -26.75 17.58
N LYS A 85 23.79 -26.68 17.37
CA LYS A 85 24.75 -26.27 18.41
C LYS A 85 24.59 -24.80 18.80
N THR A 86 24.35 -23.92 17.83
CA THR A 86 24.36 -22.47 18.03
C THR A 86 23.03 -21.96 18.57
N THR A 87 21.91 -22.49 18.06
CA THR A 87 20.57 -22.10 18.49
C THR A 87 20.08 -22.93 19.69
N GLY A 88 20.57 -24.16 19.85
CA GLY A 88 20.03 -25.11 20.81
C GLY A 88 18.64 -25.66 20.42
N LEU A 89 18.17 -25.39 19.20
CA LEU A 89 16.93 -25.94 18.66
C LEU A 89 17.21 -27.24 17.90
N PRO A 90 16.31 -28.24 17.96
CA PRO A 90 16.31 -29.33 17.00
C PRO A 90 16.22 -28.78 15.57
N VAL A 91 16.99 -29.37 14.66
CA VAL A 91 16.99 -29.03 13.24
C VAL A 91 16.71 -30.30 12.46
N VAL A 92 15.71 -30.26 11.59
CA VAL A 92 15.29 -31.36 10.72
C VAL A 92 15.44 -30.90 9.28
N ILE A 93 16.15 -31.69 8.47
CA ILE A 93 16.19 -31.52 7.02
C ILE A 93 15.28 -32.58 6.42
N ASP A 94 14.37 -32.17 5.53
CA ASP A 94 13.52 -33.09 4.80
C ASP A 94 14.30 -33.78 3.67
N GLU A 95 14.97 -34.88 4.01
CA GLU A 95 15.80 -35.64 3.07
C GLU A 95 14.99 -36.22 1.89
N ALA A 96 13.70 -36.49 2.11
CA ALA A 96 12.84 -37.00 1.05
C ALA A 96 12.57 -35.92 0.01
N GLU A 97 12.21 -34.71 0.44
CA GLU A 97 11.99 -33.59 -0.47
C GLU A 97 13.28 -33.09 -1.12
N PHE A 98 14.41 -33.11 -0.40
CA PHE A 98 15.73 -32.88 -1.02
C PHE A 98 15.97 -33.85 -2.17
N SER A 99 15.75 -35.15 -1.92
CA SER A 99 15.95 -36.18 -2.96
C SER A 99 14.98 -36.02 -4.13
N ASN A 100 13.77 -35.51 -3.93
CA ASN A 100 12.80 -35.25 -4.99
C ASN A 100 13.30 -34.15 -5.95
N GLU A 101 13.99 -33.14 -5.42
CA GLU A 101 14.65 -32.08 -6.18
C GLU A 101 16.08 -32.44 -6.64
N GLY A 102 16.51 -33.68 -6.44
CA GLY A 102 17.84 -34.15 -6.82
C GLY A 102 18.98 -33.61 -5.93
N LEU A 103 18.65 -33.09 -4.74
CA LEU A 103 19.58 -32.61 -3.74
C LEU A 103 19.92 -33.71 -2.72
N SER A 104 21.09 -33.59 -2.10
CA SER A 104 21.56 -34.41 -0.99
C SER A 104 21.97 -33.55 0.18
N ILE A 105 21.79 -34.04 1.41
CA ILE A 105 22.33 -33.38 2.61
C ILE A 105 23.86 -33.28 2.61
N HIS A 106 24.53 -34.03 1.73
CA HIS A 106 25.98 -34.02 1.55
C HIS A 106 26.45 -33.13 0.40
N ASP A 107 25.53 -32.47 -0.32
CA ASP A 107 25.89 -31.53 -1.37
C ASP A 107 26.65 -30.34 -0.79
N GLU A 108 27.47 -29.74 -1.65
CA GLU A 108 28.34 -28.62 -1.26
C GLU A 108 27.50 -27.38 -0.94
N TYR A 109 27.75 -26.81 0.24
CA TYR A 109 27.17 -25.57 0.73
C TYR A 109 28.29 -24.61 1.13
N SER A 110 28.25 -23.40 0.57
CA SER A 110 29.19 -22.32 0.89
C SER A 110 28.46 -21.01 1.15
N ASP A 111 28.62 -20.47 2.34
CA ASP A 111 28.05 -19.18 2.77
C ASP A 111 28.85 -18.67 3.98
N THR A 112 28.85 -17.37 4.21
CA THR A 112 29.45 -16.76 5.40
C THR A 112 28.44 -15.91 6.15
N LEU A 113 28.57 -15.88 7.47
CA LEU A 113 27.83 -14.98 8.34
C LEU A 113 28.85 -14.24 9.19
N ASN A 114 28.74 -12.91 9.24
CA ASN A 114 29.71 -12.04 9.92
C ASN A 114 28.97 -11.15 10.93
N ASP A 115 28.91 -11.58 12.20
CA ASP A 115 28.22 -10.88 13.30
C ASP A 115 26.80 -10.41 12.91
N ALA A 116 26.05 -11.31 12.29
CA ALA A 116 24.72 -11.02 11.75
C ALA A 116 23.68 -12.05 12.22
N PRO A 117 22.38 -11.71 12.20
CA PRO A 117 21.32 -12.63 12.62
C PRO A 117 21.37 -13.98 11.89
N ILE A 118 21.17 -15.08 12.62
CA ILE A 118 21.20 -16.44 12.07
C ILE A 118 20.17 -16.62 10.95
N TYR A 119 18.99 -16.00 11.06
CA TYR A 119 17.96 -16.13 10.02
C TYR A 119 18.39 -15.59 8.65
N PHE A 120 19.41 -14.71 8.57
CA PHE A 120 19.97 -14.31 7.27
C PHE A 120 20.56 -15.49 6.51
N LEU A 121 21.25 -16.38 7.22
CA LEU A 121 21.79 -17.60 6.63
C LEU A 121 20.66 -18.51 6.12
N LEU A 122 19.59 -18.62 6.92
CA LEU A 122 18.42 -19.43 6.57
C LEU A 122 17.66 -18.86 5.37
N ASN A 123 17.45 -17.54 5.32
CA ASN A 123 16.79 -16.88 4.18
C ASN A 123 17.57 -17.07 2.88
N ARG A 124 18.91 -17.04 2.95
CA ARG A 124 19.77 -17.26 1.77
C ARG A 124 19.78 -18.70 1.26
N LEU A 125 19.21 -19.66 1.99
CA LEU A 125 19.00 -21.01 1.46
C LEU A 125 18.08 -21.02 0.23
N ASN A 126 17.25 -19.98 0.06
CA ASN A 126 16.37 -19.85 -1.10
C ASN A 126 17.15 -19.77 -2.43
N ALA A 127 18.41 -19.31 -2.41
CA ALA A 127 19.28 -19.34 -3.59
C ALA A 127 19.56 -20.76 -4.12
N ASN A 128 19.34 -21.79 -3.30
CA ASN A 128 19.48 -23.19 -3.65
C ASN A 128 18.12 -23.92 -3.72
N SER A 129 17.02 -23.18 -3.95
CA SER A 129 15.64 -23.71 -3.97
C SER A 129 15.23 -24.38 -2.66
N LEU A 130 15.79 -23.92 -1.54
CA LEU A 130 15.49 -24.40 -0.20
C LEU A 130 14.77 -23.34 0.61
N SER A 131 13.82 -23.77 1.42
CA SER A 131 13.08 -22.93 2.35
C SER A 131 13.19 -23.48 3.77
N TRP A 132 12.84 -22.64 4.73
CA TRP A 132 12.87 -22.97 6.14
C TRP A 132 11.64 -22.44 6.85
N PHE A 133 11.26 -23.11 7.93
CA PHE A 133 10.25 -22.62 8.86
C PHE A 133 10.53 -23.17 10.25
N ILE A 134 9.94 -22.53 11.26
CA ILE A 134 10.01 -23.02 12.65
C ILE A 134 8.62 -23.42 13.13
N GLU A 135 8.53 -24.61 13.73
CA GLU A 135 7.30 -25.16 14.30
C GLU A 135 7.66 -25.90 15.59
N ASP A 136 6.92 -25.66 16.67
CA ASP A 136 7.09 -26.37 17.93
C ASP A 136 8.55 -26.42 18.43
N GLU A 137 9.25 -25.28 18.33
CA GLU A 137 10.69 -25.13 18.63
C GLU A 137 11.62 -26.00 17.76
N VAL A 138 11.19 -26.45 16.58
CA VAL A 138 11.99 -27.21 15.62
C VAL A 138 12.20 -26.41 14.35
N ILE A 139 13.46 -26.20 13.96
CA ILE A 139 13.82 -25.62 12.67
C ILE A 139 13.68 -26.71 11.62
N ARG A 140 12.84 -26.50 10.62
CA ARG A 140 12.69 -27.40 9.47
C ARG A 140 13.29 -26.72 8.25
N ILE A 141 14.12 -27.46 7.52
CA ILE A 141 14.68 -27.06 6.22
C ILE A 141 14.15 -28.07 5.20
N THR A 142 13.51 -27.57 4.16
CA THR A 142 12.93 -28.37 3.08
C THR A 142 13.08 -27.61 1.76
N THR A 143 12.56 -28.14 0.66
CA THR A 143 12.58 -27.46 -0.64
C THR A 143 11.56 -26.33 -0.66
N THR A 144 11.77 -25.31 -1.49
CA THR A 144 10.81 -24.19 -1.61
C THR A 144 9.43 -24.68 -2.01
N LEU A 145 9.34 -25.62 -2.96
CA LEU A 145 8.08 -26.25 -3.39
C LEU A 145 7.34 -26.92 -2.22
N ALA A 146 8.03 -27.74 -1.43
CA ALA A 146 7.42 -28.41 -0.28
C ALA A 146 6.98 -27.42 0.80
N ALA A 147 7.73 -26.32 1.01
CA ALA A 147 7.34 -25.29 1.96
C ALA A 147 6.12 -24.47 1.50
N ASP A 148 5.95 -24.26 0.20
CA ASP A 148 4.83 -23.50 -0.37
C ASP A 148 3.48 -24.22 -0.20
N ASP A 149 3.50 -25.55 -0.15
CA ASP A 149 2.33 -26.37 0.15
C ASP A 149 1.95 -26.40 1.65
N LEU A 150 2.87 -25.99 2.53
CA LEU A 150 2.70 -26.06 3.99
C LEU A 150 2.06 -24.79 4.55
N MET A 151 0.76 -24.63 4.28
CA MET A 151 -0.04 -23.54 4.81
C MET A 151 -0.64 -23.85 6.19
N ARG A 152 -0.70 -22.84 7.06
CA ARG A 152 -1.23 -22.95 8.42
C ARG A 152 -2.16 -21.81 8.71
N THR A 153 -3.16 -22.06 9.55
CA THR A 153 -4.02 -20.99 10.06
C THR A 153 -3.41 -20.37 11.31
N LYS A 154 -3.10 -19.07 11.24
CA LYS A 154 -2.82 -18.21 12.40
C LYS A 154 -3.92 -17.19 12.59
N THR A 155 -4.05 -16.69 13.81
CA THR A 155 -4.99 -15.63 14.16
C THR A 155 -4.26 -14.33 14.48
N TYR A 156 -4.84 -13.22 14.05
CA TYR A 156 -4.32 -11.87 14.29
C TYR A 156 -5.43 -10.99 14.83
N VAL A 157 -5.23 -10.41 16.01
CA VAL A 157 -6.17 -9.41 16.56
C VAL A 157 -5.87 -8.07 15.88
N ILE A 158 -6.89 -7.46 15.28
CA ILE A 158 -6.79 -6.20 14.53
C ILE A 158 -7.80 -5.15 14.96
N GLY A 159 -8.53 -5.36 16.06
CA GLY A 159 -9.50 -4.38 16.57
C GLY A 159 -8.88 -2.99 16.78
N ASP A 160 -7.59 -2.94 17.12
CA ASP A 160 -6.85 -1.69 17.21
C ASP A 160 -6.71 -0.95 15.87
N LEU A 161 -6.60 -1.67 14.75
CA LEU A 161 -6.60 -1.08 13.41
C LEU A 161 -8.01 -0.63 13.02
N LEU A 162 -9.04 -1.44 13.29
CA LEU A 162 -10.43 -1.09 13.00
C LEU A 162 -10.88 0.17 13.78
N ASP A 163 -10.54 0.24 15.07
CA ASP A 163 -10.77 1.42 15.93
C ASP A 163 -10.03 2.67 15.40
N ASN A 164 -8.88 2.46 14.74
CA ASN A 164 -8.14 3.53 14.07
C ASN A 164 -8.69 3.86 12.68
N GLY A 165 -9.88 3.38 12.30
CA GLY A 165 -10.60 3.76 11.10
C GLY A 165 -10.07 3.12 9.81
N TYR A 166 -9.43 1.96 9.93
CA TYR A 166 -9.21 1.07 8.78
C TYR A 166 -10.52 0.37 8.45
N ASP A 167 -10.87 0.33 7.17
CA ASP A 167 -12.02 -0.42 6.69
C ASP A 167 -11.69 -1.92 6.57
N GLU A 168 -12.67 -2.78 6.86
CA GLU A 168 -12.48 -4.23 6.93
C GLU A 168 -12.09 -4.83 5.57
N GLU A 169 -12.84 -4.48 4.52
CA GLU A 169 -12.64 -4.98 3.15
C GLU A 169 -11.31 -4.45 2.60
N SER A 170 -11.09 -3.13 2.73
CA SER A 170 -9.87 -2.47 2.28
C SER A 170 -8.61 -3.02 2.97
N LEU A 171 -8.71 -3.42 4.25
CA LEU A 171 -7.59 -4.02 4.98
C LEU A 171 -7.32 -5.46 4.52
N ILE A 172 -8.35 -6.25 4.25
CA ILE A 172 -8.21 -7.61 3.72
C ILE A 172 -7.56 -7.57 2.33
N ASP A 173 -8.05 -6.72 1.43
CA ASP A 173 -7.48 -6.53 0.09
C ASP A 173 -6.01 -6.12 0.18
N THR A 174 -5.71 -5.13 1.04
CA THR A 174 -4.33 -4.70 1.29
C THR A 174 -3.46 -5.84 1.80
N ILE A 175 -3.94 -6.72 2.68
CA ILE A 175 -3.16 -7.87 3.14
C ILE A 175 -2.87 -8.82 1.97
N GLN A 176 -3.87 -9.16 1.17
CA GLN A 176 -3.72 -10.10 0.06
C GLN A 176 -2.79 -9.57 -1.04
N GLU A 177 -2.91 -8.29 -1.40
CA GLU A 177 -2.10 -7.68 -2.46
C GLU A 177 -0.65 -7.37 -2.01
N MET A 178 -0.48 -6.96 -0.76
CA MET A 178 0.80 -6.45 -0.24
C MET A 178 1.67 -7.53 0.41
N THR A 179 1.20 -8.77 0.44
CA THR A 179 1.99 -9.94 0.87
C THR A 179 2.22 -10.91 -0.28
N GLY A 180 3.26 -11.73 -0.17
CA GLY A 180 3.54 -12.81 -1.09
C GLY A 180 2.54 -13.98 -0.99
N GLY A 181 2.78 -14.99 -1.83
CA GLY A 181 1.97 -16.20 -1.88
C GLY A 181 0.70 -16.06 -2.72
N ALA A 182 0.17 -17.21 -3.15
CA ALA A 182 -1.10 -17.29 -3.84
C ALA A 182 -2.27 -17.20 -2.84
N TRP A 183 -3.26 -16.37 -3.14
CA TRP A 183 -4.48 -16.21 -2.34
C TRP A 183 -5.69 -16.81 -3.06
N TYR A 184 -6.56 -17.49 -2.31
CA TYR A 184 -7.63 -18.35 -2.79
C TYR A 184 -8.64 -17.66 -3.72
N GLU A 185 -8.84 -16.35 -3.57
CA GLU A 185 -9.86 -15.62 -4.35
C GLU A 185 -9.48 -15.43 -5.83
N ILE A 186 -8.19 -15.53 -6.17
CA ILE A 186 -7.72 -15.35 -7.54
C ILE A 186 -7.84 -16.65 -8.35
N ASP A 187 -7.34 -17.76 -7.82
CA ASP A 187 -7.24 -19.04 -8.57
C ASP A 187 -8.00 -20.22 -7.94
N GLN A 188 -8.74 -20.01 -6.85
CA GLN A 188 -9.38 -21.08 -6.04
C GLN A 188 -8.39 -22.10 -5.45
N GLU A 189 -7.11 -21.75 -5.46
CA GLU A 189 -6.00 -22.44 -4.83
C GLU A 189 -5.18 -21.39 -4.07
N GLY A 190 -4.61 -21.74 -2.92
CA GLY A 190 -3.83 -20.80 -2.11
C GLY A 190 -4.32 -20.62 -0.67
N GLY A 191 -3.81 -19.55 -0.06
CA GLY A 191 -4.17 -19.12 1.29
C GLY A 191 -5.54 -18.46 1.37
N ASP A 192 -6.09 -18.39 2.57
CA ASP A 192 -7.43 -17.83 2.84
C ASP A 192 -7.33 -16.82 3.99
N VAL A 193 -8.12 -15.75 3.94
CA VAL A 193 -8.20 -14.75 5.02
C VAL A 193 -9.66 -14.48 5.33
N LYS A 194 -10.01 -14.54 6.62
CA LYS A 194 -11.37 -14.28 7.09
C LYS A 194 -11.35 -13.46 8.35
N LEU A 195 -12.13 -12.39 8.36
CA LEU A 195 -12.38 -11.60 9.56
C LEU A 195 -13.62 -12.13 10.29
N LEU A 196 -13.50 -12.30 11.61
CA LEU A 196 -14.62 -12.59 12.50
C LEU A 196 -14.52 -11.70 13.73
N GLY A 197 -15.36 -10.66 13.81
CA GLY A 197 -15.19 -9.58 14.78
C GLY A 197 -13.83 -8.92 14.58
N ASP A 198 -13.03 -8.81 15.65
CA ASP A 198 -11.71 -8.15 15.61
C ASP A 198 -10.55 -9.10 15.26
N VAL A 199 -10.84 -10.32 14.81
CA VAL A 199 -9.82 -11.38 14.64
C VAL A 199 -9.78 -11.84 13.19
N LEU A 200 -8.63 -11.64 12.54
CA LEU A 200 -8.29 -12.23 11.25
C LEU A 200 -7.82 -13.68 11.45
N PHE A 201 -8.44 -14.60 10.73
CA PHE A 201 -8.00 -15.97 10.55
C PHE A 201 -7.32 -16.07 9.19
N VAL A 202 -6.01 -16.25 9.19
CA VAL A 202 -5.22 -16.28 7.96
C VAL A 202 -4.60 -17.64 7.81
N LYS A 203 -4.87 -18.32 6.70
CA LYS A 203 -4.23 -19.56 6.30
C LYS A 203 -3.15 -19.26 5.26
N GLN A 204 -1.87 -19.34 5.62
CA GLN A 204 -0.77 -19.15 4.66
C GLN A 204 0.53 -19.87 5.07
N THR A 205 1.55 -19.81 4.21
CA THR A 205 2.89 -20.34 4.47
C THR A 205 3.59 -19.53 5.57
N TYR A 206 4.65 -20.11 6.14
CA TYR A 206 5.41 -19.48 7.22
C TYR A 206 5.98 -18.10 6.85
N HIS A 207 6.53 -17.94 5.64
CA HIS A 207 7.13 -16.67 5.21
C HIS A 207 6.08 -15.60 4.95
N VAL A 208 4.94 -15.96 4.37
CA VAL A 208 3.83 -15.01 4.19
C VAL A 208 3.26 -14.55 5.53
N HIS A 209 3.25 -15.41 6.55
CA HIS A 209 2.91 -14.98 7.91
C HIS A 209 3.91 -13.95 8.47
N LEU A 210 5.21 -14.07 8.18
CA LEU A 210 6.19 -13.06 8.59
C LEU A 210 5.97 -11.73 7.86
N GLU A 211 5.68 -11.76 6.56
CA GLU A 211 5.34 -10.57 5.78
C GLU A 211 4.08 -9.87 6.30
N LEU A 212 3.03 -10.65 6.60
CA LEU A 212 1.79 -10.14 7.17
C LEU A 212 2.03 -9.52 8.56
N GLU A 213 2.79 -10.19 9.42
CA GLU A 213 3.14 -9.64 10.74
C GLU A 213 3.93 -8.33 10.63
N GLY A 214 4.83 -8.23 9.64
CA GLY A 214 5.54 -7.01 9.30
C GLY A 214 4.63 -5.90 8.80
N LEU A 215 3.70 -6.22 7.89
CA LEU A 215 2.71 -5.29 7.37
C LEU A 215 1.78 -4.78 8.47
N LEU A 216 1.19 -5.65 9.29
CA LEU A 216 0.32 -5.24 10.40
C LEU A 216 1.07 -4.37 11.42
N SER A 217 2.34 -4.68 11.69
CA SER A 217 3.18 -3.85 12.57
C SER A 217 3.42 -2.46 11.98
N ALA A 218 3.68 -2.38 10.66
CA ALA A 218 3.85 -1.13 9.96
C ALA A 218 2.55 -0.31 9.93
N LEU A 219 1.39 -0.94 9.70
CA LEU A 219 0.08 -0.27 9.74
C LEU A 219 -0.26 0.29 11.13
N ARG A 220 0.19 -0.36 12.20
CA ARG A 220 0.04 0.16 13.58
C ARG A 220 0.94 1.35 13.87
N LYS A 221 2.14 1.35 13.31
CA LYS A 221 3.14 2.40 13.55
C LYS A 221 4.03 2.58 12.33
N TYR A 222 3.77 3.65 11.60
CA TYR A 222 4.49 4.04 10.41
C TYR A 222 4.99 5.49 10.51
N GLY A 223 6.06 5.77 9.78
CA GLY A 223 6.59 7.11 9.56
C GLY A 223 6.34 7.57 8.12
N ARG A 224 7.17 8.51 7.66
CA ARG A 224 7.16 9.00 6.27
C ARG A 224 7.27 7.87 5.26
N GLU A 225 8.08 6.87 5.57
CA GLU A 225 8.24 5.61 4.83
C GLU A 225 8.64 4.55 5.86
N THR A 226 7.95 3.42 5.86
CA THR A 226 8.22 2.28 6.75
C THR A 226 8.23 0.99 5.93
N ALA A 227 9.42 0.42 5.69
CA ALA A 227 9.55 -0.88 5.04
C ALA A 227 9.11 -2.01 5.98
N THR A 228 8.28 -2.96 5.50
CA THR A 228 7.58 -3.93 6.36
C THR A 228 8.44 -5.12 6.81
N SER A 229 9.50 -5.44 6.07
CA SER A 229 10.38 -6.60 6.32
C SER A 229 11.83 -6.27 5.96
N GLU A 230 12.33 -5.12 6.43
CA GLU A 230 13.70 -4.69 6.14
C GLU A 230 14.58 -4.71 7.40
N PRO A 231 15.73 -5.41 7.39
CA PRO A 231 16.64 -5.36 8.52
C PRO A 231 17.25 -3.98 8.70
N GLU A 232 17.45 -3.53 9.95
CA GLU A 232 18.09 -2.24 10.23
C GLU A 232 19.49 -2.11 9.60
N LEU A 233 20.21 -3.23 9.49
CA LEU A 233 21.53 -3.30 8.85
C LEU A 233 21.52 -2.79 7.40
N HIS A 234 20.41 -2.92 6.68
CA HIS A 234 20.31 -2.43 5.30
C HIS A 234 20.44 -0.90 5.23
N PHE A 235 19.99 -0.16 6.23
CA PHE A 235 20.19 1.30 6.28
C PHE A 235 21.67 1.66 6.42
N GLU A 236 22.42 0.93 7.25
CA GLU A 236 23.87 1.12 7.36
C GLU A 236 24.60 0.82 6.04
N LEU A 237 24.16 -0.22 5.32
CA LEU A 237 24.71 -0.55 4.00
C LEU A 237 24.39 0.54 2.97
N ARG A 238 23.17 1.09 2.94
CA ARG A 238 22.83 2.22 2.06
C ARG A 238 23.69 3.45 2.33
N GLU A 239 23.99 3.75 3.58
CA GLU A 239 24.90 4.86 3.90
C GLU A 239 26.34 4.58 3.44
N LYS A 240 26.83 3.34 3.59
CA LYS A 240 28.15 2.95 3.06
C LYS A 240 28.20 3.02 1.53
N LEU A 241 27.10 2.73 0.85
CA LEU A 241 26.99 2.85 -0.61
C LEU A 241 27.09 4.30 -1.12
N LYS A 242 26.90 5.30 -0.25
CA LYS A 242 27.09 6.73 -0.60
C LYS A 242 28.54 7.20 -0.53
N GLN A 243 29.47 6.35 -0.10
CA GLN A 243 30.89 6.69 -0.03
C GLN A 243 31.43 7.00 -1.43
N ILE A 244 32.22 8.07 -1.54
CA ILE A 244 32.87 8.47 -2.79
C ILE A 244 34.07 7.57 -3.04
N VAL A 245 34.14 6.99 -4.24
CA VAL A 245 35.16 6.04 -4.67
C VAL A 245 35.64 6.39 -6.08
N SER A 246 36.88 5.96 -6.37
CA SER A 246 37.46 5.98 -7.71
C SER A 246 37.93 4.58 -8.05
N VAL A 247 37.59 4.12 -9.25
CA VAL A 247 37.93 2.79 -9.75
C VAL A 247 38.53 2.89 -11.14
N ASP A 248 39.50 2.03 -11.41
CA ASP A 248 40.14 1.88 -12.71
C ASP A 248 40.36 0.38 -12.92
N PHE A 249 39.44 -0.23 -13.66
CA PHE A 249 39.45 -1.65 -14.00
C PHE A 249 39.63 -1.78 -15.52
N GLU A 250 40.61 -2.57 -15.94
CA GLU A 250 40.90 -2.86 -17.35
C GLU A 250 40.77 -4.36 -17.60
N ARG A 251 39.60 -4.79 -18.10
CA ARG A 251 39.27 -6.19 -18.40
C ARG A 251 39.51 -7.12 -17.20
N GLU A 252 39.12 -6.68 -16.02
CA GLU A 252 39.26 -7.43 -14.78
C GLU A 252 38.09 -8.42 -14.63
N PRO A 253 38.33 -9.69 -14.25
CA PRO A 253 37.25 -10.65 -14.02
C PRO A 253 36.27 -10.20 -12.93
N ILE A 254 34.96 -10.42 -13.11
CA ILE A 254 33.90 -10.03 -12.16
C ILE A 254 34.25 -10.48 -10.73
N PHE A 255 34.63 -11.74 -10.53
CA PHE A 255 34.94 -12.25 -9.20
C PHE A 255 36.10 -11.50 -8.51
N ARG A 256 37.08 -11.01 -9.29
CA ARG A 256 38.20 -10.20 -8.77
C ARG A 256 37.73 -8.80 -8.42
N VAL A 257 36.93 -8.18 -9.29
CA VAL A 257 36.38 -6.85 -9.05
C VAL A 257 35.54 -6.84 -7.77
N VAL A 258 34.65 -7.82 -7.60
CA VAL A 258 33.83 -7.97 -6.38
C VAL A 258 34.69 -8.16 -5.14
N ALA A 259 35.69 -9.05 -5.19
CA ALA A 259 36.60 -9.26 -4.07
C ALA A 259 37.38 -7.98 -3.69
N LEU A 260 37.87 -7.24 -4.69
CA LEU A 260 38.59 -5.97 -4.46
C LEU A 260 37.70 -4.91 -3.83
N LEU A 261 36.46 -4.76 -4.31
CA LEU A 261 35.50 -3.80 -3.76
C LEU A 261 35.07 -4.19 -2.33
N SER A 262 34.79 -5.47 -2.11
CA SER A 262 34.49 -6.04 -0.79
C SER A 262 35.61 -5.76 0.22
N ASP A 263 36.85 -6.11 -0.14
CA ASP A 263 38.02 -5.93 0.73
C ASP A 263 38.36 -4.46 1.00
N ARG A 264 38.25 -3.61 -0.02
CA ARG A 264 38.57 -2.17 0.07
C ARG A 264 37.57 -1.42 0.93
N HIS A 265 36.28 -1.71 0.76
CA HIS A 265 35.20 -0.97 1.42
C HIS A 265 34.68 -1.66 2.69
N LYS A 266 35.19 -2.85 3.02
CA LYS A 266 34.74 -3.66 4.17
C LYS A 266 33.23 -3.88 4.12
N LEU A 267 32.76 -4.28 2.94
CA LEU A 267 31.38 -4.58 2.61
C LEU A 267 31.27 -6.04 2.22
N ASP A 268 30.23 -6.74 2.69
CA ASP A 268 29.94 -8.09 2.21
C ASP A 268 29.21 -7.97 0.86
N ILE A 269 29.98 -8.06 -0.23
CA ILE A 269 29.48 -8.01 -1.61
C ILE A 269 29.57 -9.41 -2.20
N ARG A 270 28.46 -9.91 -2.74
CA ARG A 270 28.33 -11.28 -3.25
C ARG A 270 27.79 -11.31 -4.67
N LEU A 271 28.12 -12.38 -5.37
CA LEU A 271 27.57 -12.71 -6.67
C LEU A 271 26.47 -13.76 -6.49
N ASP A 272 25.32 -13.52 -7.10
CA ASP A 272 24.29 -14.52 -7.27
C ASP A 272 24.69 -15.50 -8.37
N THR A 273 25.62 -16.41 -8.05
CA THR A 273 26.25 -17.27 -9.05
C THR A 273 25.26 -18.18 -9.78
N HIS A 274 24.13 -18.51 -9.15
CA HIS A 274 23.07 -19.31 -9.76
C HIS A 274 22.38 -18.51 -10.86
N GLU A 275 21.87 -17.32 -10.54
CA GLU A 275 21.16 -16.49 -11.52
C GLU A 275 22.08 -15.96 -12.63
N LEU A 276 23.33 -15.62 -12.30
CA LEU A 276 24.32 -15.26 -13.31
C LEU A 276 24.56 -16.42 -14.29
N ALA A 277 24.66 -17.66 -13.80
CA ALA A 277 24.85 -18.82 -14.67
C ALA A 277 23.62 -19.11 -15.55
N ASN A 278 22.40 -18.86 -15.05
CA ASN A 278 21.16 -19.00 -15.81
C ASN A 278 21.11 -18.06 -17.03
N GLU A 279 21.65 -16.85 -16.88
CA GLU A 279 21.80 -15.89 -17.99
C GLU A 279 23.09 -16.09 -18.82
N GLY A 280 23.84 -17.17 -18.55
CA GLY A 280 25.08 -17.49 -19.26
C GLY A 280 26.26 -16.60 -18.91
N ILE A 281 26.17 -15.82 -17.84
CA ILE A 281 27.23 -14.93 -17.35
C ILE A 281 28.16 -15.71 -16.43
N SER A 282 29.44 -15.75 -16.77
CA SER A 282 30.46 -16.37 -15.94
C SER A 282 31.05 -15.36 -14.97
N SER A 283 31.34 -15.78 -13.74
CA SER A 283 32.12 -14.96 -12.79
C SER A 283 33.53 -14.61 -13.29
N ARG A 284 34.00 -15.26 -14.37
CA ARG A 284 35.27 -14.99 -15.06
C ARG A 284 35.16 -13.97 -16.19
N ASP A 285 33.95 -13.57 -16.56
CA ASP A 285 33.75 -12.52 -17.56
C ASP A 285 34.39 -11.22 -17.08
N SER A 286 34.85 -10.41 -18.02
CA SER A 286 35.73 -9.28 -17.74
C SER A 286 34.96 -7.97 -17.81
N LEU A 287 35.20 -7.09 -16.84
CA LEU A 287 34.62 -5.76 -16.76
C LEU A 287 35.70 -4.69 -16.96
N SER A 288 35.31 -3.56 -17.54
CA SER A 288 36.18 -2.37 -17.66
C SER A 288 35.41 -1.14 -17.23
N LEU A 289 35.96 -0.37 -16.30
CA LEU A 289 35.37 0.90 -15.86
C LEU A 289 36.47 1.78 -15.31
N SER A 290 36.53 3.01 -15.79
CA SER A 290 37.43 4.04 -15.27
C SER A 290 36.60 5.27 -14.91
N ILE A 291 36.42 5.51 -13.61
CA ILE A 291 35.60 6.60 -13.09
C ILE A 291 36.15 7.09 -11.75
N GLU A 292 36.13 8.42 -11.57
CA GLU A 292 36.65 9.09 -10.38
C GLU A 292 35.55 9.87 -9.66
N ASP A 293 35.68 9.96 -8.34
CA ASP A 293 34.87 10.81 -7.47
C ASP A 293 33.36 10.60 -7.65
N ARG A 294 32.91 9.35 -7.59
CA ARG A 294 31.47 8.99 -7.61
C ARG A 294 31.10 8.12 -6.42
N ASP A 295 29.84 8.17 -6.01
CA ASP A 295 29.34 7.29 -4.96
C ASP A 295 29.42 5.81 -5.40
N LEU A 296 29.68 4.92 -4.44
CA LEU A 296 29.84 3.50 -4.68
C LEU A 296 28.59 2.88 -5.32
N LYS A 297 27.37 3.33 -4.97
CA LYS A 297 26.12 2.90 -5.62
C LYS A 297 26.16 3.16 -7.12
N THR A 298 26.50 4.38 -7.53
CA THR A 298 26.64 4.75 -8.95
C THR A 298 27.75 3.95 -9.63
N VAL A 299 28.89 3.76 -8.97
CA VAL A 299 29.99 2.96 -9.53
C VAL A 299 29.57 1.51 -9.75
N LEU A 300 28.91 0.87 -8.78
CA LEU A 300 28.38 -0.49 -8.93
C LEU A 300 27.34 -0.56 -10.06
N GLY A 301 26.41 0.40 -10.12
CA GLY A 301 25.40 0.45 -11.17
C GLY A 301 26.02 0.57 -12.58
N LEU A 302 27.01 1.43 -12.77
CA LEU A 302 27.71 1.57 -14.05
C LEU A 302 28.56 0.35 -14.40
N LEU A 303 29.20 -0.25 -13.40
CA LEU A 303 30.08 -1.39 -13.58
C LEU A 303 29.33 -2.64 -14.06
N PHE A 304 28.10 -2.83 -13.60
CA PHE A 304 27.31 -4.04 -13.85
C PHE A 304 26.27 -3.88 -14.97
N ALA A 305 25.93 -2.65 -15.35
CA ALA A 305 24.97 -2.36 -16.40
C ALA A 305 25.33 -2.95 -17.78
N GLU A 306 26.61 -3.13 -18.12
CA GLU A 306 27.00 -3.71 -19.42
C GLU A 306 26.67 -5.20 -19.55
N LEU A 307 26.38 -5.88 -18.43
CA LEU A 307 26.07 -7.31 -18.37
C LEU A 307 24.62 -7.57 -17.92
N ASP A 308 23.75 -6.54 -17.96
CA ASP A 308 22.37 -6.62 -17.46
C ASP A 308 22.31 -7.14 -15.99
N LEU A 309 23.31 -6.73 -15.21
CA LEU A 309 23.43 -7.03 -13.78
C LEU A 309 23.18 -5.78 -12.94
N THR A 310 22.62 -5.99 -11.76
CA THR A 310 22.33 -4.92 -10.80
C THR A 310 22.64 -5.34 -9.37
N THR A 311 22.60 -4.38 -8.46
CA THR A 311 22.87 -4.60 -7.04
C THR A 311 21.61 -4.43 -6.20
N THR A 312 21.31 -5.42 -5.37
CA THR A 312 20.23 -5.37 -4.37
C THR A 312 20.79 -5.58 -2.97
N LEU A 313 20.04 -5.16 -1.95
CA LEU A 313 20.35 -5.48 -0.55
C LEU A 313 19.53 -6.71 -0.16
N ASP A 314 20.21 -7.79 0.19
CA ASP A 314 19.58 -9.05 0.56
C ASP A 314 20.18 -9.57 1.87
N ASN A 315 19.36 -9.84 2.88
CA ASN A 315 19.77 -10.50 4.13
C ASN A 315 21.13 -10.02 4.71
N GLY A 316 21.29 -8.69 4.84
CA GLY A 316 22.51 -8.06 5.36
C GLY A 316 23.74 -8.00 4.44
N VAL A 317 23.60 -8.33 3.16
CA VAL A 317 24.69 -8.26 2.16
C VAL A 317 24.30 -7.41 0.95
N ILE A 318 25.29 -6.97 0.17
CA ILE A 318 25.09 -6.42 -1.16
C ILE A 318 25.17 -7.58 -2.15
N LEU A 319 24.05 -7.93 -2.76
CA LEU A 319 23.97 -9.00 -3.75
C LEU A 319 24.03 -8.39 -5.16
N ILE A 320 24.92 -8.91 -5.99
CA ILE A 320 24.96 -8.65 -7.43
C ILE A 320 24.21 -9.79 -8.10
N THR A 321 23.10 -9.47 -8.76
CA THR A 321 22.23 -10.43 -9.44
C THR A 321 21.79 -9.86 -10.78
N THR A 322 21.03 -10.62 -11.56
CA THR A 322 20.53 -10.20 -12.87
C THR A 322 19.42 -9.16 -12.72
N ASP A 323 19.27 -8.28 -13.72
CA ASP A 323 18.16 -7.31 -13.74
C ASP A 323 16.81 -8.02 -13.71
N LEU A 324 16.70 -9.17 -14.40
CA LEU A 324 15.52 -10.02 -14.36
C LEU A 324 15.22 -10.45 -12.92
N LYS A 325 16.20 -11.03 -12.21
CA LYS A 325 15.98 -11.49 -10.83
C LYS A 325 15.62 -10.35 -9.88
N ALA A 326 16.31 -9.22 -10.01
CA ALA A 326 16.04 -8.04 -9.20
C ALA A 326 14.64 -7.46 -9.47
N SER A 327 14.10 -7.60 -10.69
CA SER A 327 12.75 -7.15 -11.05
C SER A 327 11.64 -8.02 -10.45
N GLU A 328 11.94 -9.28 -10.11
CA GLU A 328 11.03 -10.18 -9.39
C GLU A 328 10.95 -9.84 -7.89
N GLN A 329 12.03 -9.28 -7.33
CA GLN A 329 12.14 -8.95 -5.91
C GLN A 329 11.33 -7.68 -5.58
N ARG A 330 10.10 -7.90 -5.13
CA ARG A 330 9.21 -6.83 -4.65
C ARG A 330 9.22 -6.75 -3.13
N ARG A 331 9.15 -5.54 -2.63
CA ARG A 331 9.10 -5.24 -1.19
C ARG A 331 7.93 -4.34 -0.90
N THR A 332 7.43 -4.45 0.31
CA THR A 332 6.29 -3.68 0.78
C THR A 332 6.75 -2.56 1.70
N ALA A 333 6.22 -1.36 1.47
CA ALA A 333 6.45 -0.19 2.31
C ALA A 333 5.13 0.56 2.57
N VAL A 334 4.98 1.05 3.79
CA VAL A 334 3.86 1.90 4.22
C VAL A 334 4.33 3.35 4.24
N TYR A 335 3.55 4.25 3.66
CA TYR A 335 3.83 5.68 3.60
C TYR A 335 2.75 6.47 4.33
N ASP A 336 3.17 7.32 5.27
CA ASP A 336 2.30 8.37 5.79
C ASP A 336 2.17 9.49 4.74
N VAL A 337 0.96 9.67 4.23
CA VAL A 337 0.63 10.70 3.25
C VAL A 337 -0.54 11.57 3.74
N ARG A 338 -0.77 11.65 5.05
CA ARG A 338 -1.83 12.51 5.64
C ARG A 338 -1.66 14.00 5.30
N ASP A 339 -0.44 14.42 4.96
CA ASP A 339 -0.14 15.76 4.47
C ASP A 339 -0.52 15.97 2.99
N LEU A 340 -0.60 14.90 2.20
CA LEU A 340 -0.84 14.89 0.77
C LEU A 340 -2.28 14.50 0.38
N CYS A 341 -2.89 13.52 1.07
CA CYS A 341 -4.26 13.07 0.83
C CYS A 341 -5.09 13.05 2.14
N ARG A 342 -6.31 13.56 2.07
CA ARG A 342 -7.19 13.74 3.24
C ARG A 342 -8.49 12.96 3.16
N ASN A 343 -8.81 12.43 2.00
CA ASN A 343 -10.03 11.69 1.69
C ASN A 343 -9.75 10.73 0.54
N GLU A 344 -10.67 9.80 0.31
CA GLU A 344 -10.59 8.76 -0.73
C GLU A 344 -10.28 9.35 -2.11
N SER A 345 -11.01 10.38 -2.56
CA SER A 345 -10.77 10.99 -3.88
C SER A 345 -9.37 11.60 -4.03
N GLU A 346 -8.76 12.10 -2.95
CA GLU A 346 -7.36 12.58 -2.99
C GLU A 346 -6.37 11.40 -2.92
N SER A 347 -6.73 10.30 -2.25
CA SER A 347 -5.96 9.05 -2.30
C SER A 347 -5.96 8.46 -3.71
N ASP A 348 -7.11 8.34 -4.36
CA ASP A 348 -7.24 7.81 -5.72
C ASP A 348 -6.39 8.61 -6.73
N ALA A 349 -6.48 9.94 -6.68
CA ALA A 349 -5.69 10.81 -7.54
C ALA A 349 -4.18 10.70 -7.26
N LEU A 350 -3.79 10.41 -6.01
CA LEU A 350 -2.39 10.19 -5.66
C LEU A 350 -1.91 8.82 -6.13
N ILE A 351 -2.75 7.78 -6.04
CA ILE A 351 -2.46 6.45 -6.59
C ILE A 351 -2.24 6.53 -8.10
N GLU A 352 -3.17 7.14 -8.83
CA GLU A 352 -3.06 7.36 -10.28
C GLU A 352 -1.77 8.11 -10.64
N ALA A 353 -1.48 9.21 -9.93
CA ALA A 353 -0.24 9.97 -10.16
C ALA A 353 1.03 9.16 -9.86
N VAL A 354 1.02 8.31 -8.83
CA VAL A 354 2.15 7.43 -8.53
C VAL A 354 2.35 6.40 -9.64
N GLN A 355 1.28 5.73 -10.07
CA GLN A 355 1.36 4.71 -11.11
C GLN A 355 1.81 5.28 -12.46
N GLU A 356 1.32 6.48 -12.84
CA GLU A 356 1.65 7.11 -14.13
C GLU A 356 3.05 7.75 -14.17
N GLN A 357 3.59 8.18 -13.03
CA GLN A 357 4.82 8.98 -12.97
C GLN A 357 6.05 8.20 -12.45
N THR A 358 5.90 6.90 -12.18
CA THR A 358 7.00 6.03 -11.72
C THR A 358 7.19 4.82 -12.62
N VAL A 359 8.38 4.20 -12.55
CA VAL A 359 8.67 2.98 -13.31
C VAL A 359 7.73 1.83 -12.90
N GLY A 360 7.07 1.24 -13.90
CA GLY A 360 6.27 0.04 -13.79
C GLY A 360 7.06 -1.26 -14.05
N PRO A 361 6.37 -2.38 -14.32
CA PRO A 361 4.92 -2.45 -14.51
C PRO A 361 4.14 -2.34 -13.19
N TRP A 362 2.92 -1.81 -13.28
CA TRP A 362 1.94 -1.77 -12.19
C TRP A 362 0.80 -2.72 -12.55
N PHE A 363 0.34 -3.50 -11.57
CA PHE A 363 -0.57 -4.62 -11.81
C PHE A 363 -1.88 -4.20 -12.49
N GLU A 364 -2.48 -3.07 -12.12
CA GLU A 364 -3.73 -2.62 -12.75
C GLU A 364 -3.56 -2.25 -14.23
N ILE A 365 -2.36 -1.84 -14.65
CA ILE A 365 -2.08 -1.37 -16.02
C ILE A 365 -1.82 -2.56 -16.95
N ASP A 366 -0.98 -3.49 -16.52
CA ASP A 366 -0.49 -4.58 -17.38
C ASP A 366 -0.80 -6.00 -16.84
N GLN A 367 -1.55 -6.13 -15.73
CA GLN A 367 -1.86 -7.39 -15.02
C GLN A 367 -0.65 -8.18 -14.53
N GLU A 368 0.51 -7.53 -14.53
CA GLU A 368 1.76 -7.98 -13.94
C GLU A 368 2.42 -6.74 -13.31
N GLY A 369 3.13 -6.89 -12.19
CA GLY A 369 3.89 -5.77 -11.62
C GLY A 369 3.69 -5.52 -10.13
N GLY A 370 3.98 -4.30 -9.72
CA GLY A 370 3.77 -3.84 -8.35
C GLY A 370 2.31 -3.49 -8.05
N MET A 371 2.01 -3.41 -6.75
CA MET A 371 0.69 -3.11 -6.20
C MET A 371 0.75 -1.82 -5.38
N ILE A 372 -0.36 -1.09 -5.33
CA ILE A 372 -0.53 0.09 -4.50
C ILE A 372 -1.96 0.13 -3.98
N ALA A 373 -2.12 0.32 -2.67
CA ALA A 373 -3.43 0.46 -2.01
C ALA A 373 -3.44 1.63 -1.03
N SER A 374 -4.64 2.17 -0.78
CA SER A 374 -4.90 3.12 0.31
C SER A 374 -5.93 2.50 1.27
N PRO A 375 -5.50 1.66 2.24
CA PRO A 375 -6.43 1.00 3.17
C PRO A 375 -7.21 1.98 4.05
N LYS A 376 -6.75 3.23 4.11
CA LYS A 376 -7.38 4.35 4.78
C LYS A 376 -6.84 5.66 4.18
N PRO A 377 -7.66 6.72 4.03
CA PRO A 377 -7.17 8.04 3.65
C PRO A 377 -5.98 8.50 4.51
N GLY A 378 -4.92 8.95 3.85
CA GLY A 378 -3.67 9.36 4.48
C GLY A 378 -2.65 8.24 4.68
N VAL A 379 -2.96 7.00 4.27
CA VAL A 379 -2.03 5.87 4.27
C VAL A 379 -1.94 5.28 2.87
N LEU A 380 -0.72 5.10 2.36
CA LEU A 380 -0.47 4.32 1.16
C LEU A 380 0.39 3.11 1.52
N VAL A 381 0.04 1.96 0.98
CA VAL A 381 0.85 0.74 1.05
C VAL A 381 1.23 0.37 -0.36
N ILE A 382 2.54 0.22 -0.60
CA ILE A 382 3.07 -0.01 -1.94
C ILE A 382 3.97 -1.23 -1.89
N ARG A 383 3.73 -2.17 -2.81
CA ARG A 383 4.57 -3.33 -3.04
C ARG A 383 5.20 -3.25 -4.42
N GLN A 384 6.50 -2.96 -4.49
CA GLN A 384 7.19 -2.76 -5.77
C GLN A 384 8.68 -3.14 -5.64
N THR A 385 9.40 -3.19 -6.76
CA THR A 385 10.87 -3.35 -6.76
C THR A 385 11.56 -2.25 -5.94
N ASN A 386 12.79 -2.50 -5.48
CA ASN A 386 13.59 -1.50 -4.76
C ASN A 386 13.70 -0.18 -5.55
N ARG A 387 13.91 -0.26 -6.87
CA ARG A 387 13.96 0.91 -7.76
C ARG A 387 12.64 1.66 -7.77
N GLY A 388 11.51 0.96 -7.93
CA GLY A 388 10.20 1.59 -7.95
C GLY A 388 9.88 2.29 -6.63
N LEU A 389 10.20 1.68 -5.49
CA LEU A 389 10.03 2.33 -4.17
C LEU A 389 10.90 3.59 -4.02
N GLU A 390 12.15 3.58 -4.50
CA GLU A 390 13.02 4.78 -4.51
C GLU A 390 12.44 5.91 -5.37
N GLU A 391 11.85 5.59 -6.52
CA GLU A 391 11.18 6.56 -7.40
C GLU A 391 9.89 7.12 -6.78
N VAL A 392 9.06 6.25 -6.20
CA VAL A 392 7.86 6.65 -5.43
C VAL A 392 8.23 7.62 -4.32
N ARG A 393 9.24 7.29 -3.50
CA ARG A 393 9.72 8.16 -2.42
C ARG A 393 10.14 9.52 -2.97
N SER A 394 10.91 9.53 -4.04
CA SER A 394 11.40 10.75 -4.69
C SER A 394 10.24 11.62 -5.22
N LEU A 395 9.21 10.98 -5.80
CA LEU A 395 8.00 11.66 -6.28
C LEU A 395 7.21 12.28 -5.11
N LEU A 396 6.99 11.53 -4.03
CA LEU A 396 6.27 12.02 -2.85
C LEU A 396 7.01 13.20 -2.19
N ASP A 397 8.33 13.11 -2.05
CA ASP A 397 9.15 14.18 -1.48
C ASP A 397 9.16 15.43 -2.37
N ALA A 398 9.27 15.25 -3.70
CA ALA A 398 9.15 16.35 -4.66
C ALA A 398 7.76 17.02 -4.59
N TYR A 399 6.70 16.23 -4.42
CA TYR A 399 5.34 16.76 -4.28
C TYR A 399 5.17 17.56 -2.97
N ARG A 400 5.68 17.04 -1.85
CA ARG A 400 5.73 17.78 -0.58
C ARG A 400 6.46 19.11 -0.73
N GLU A 401 7.64 19.11 -1.33
CA GLU A 401 8.42 20.33 -1.57
C GLU A 401 7.64 21.31 -2.46
N ALA A 402 7.02 20.84 -3.53
CA ALA A 402 6.21 21.66 -4.43
C ALA A 402 5.02 22.31 -3.70
N LEU A 403 4.34 21.57 -2.82
CA LEU A 403 3.23 22.11 -2.03
C LEU A 403 3.67 23.23 -1.08
N THR A 404 4.86 23.14 -0.49
CA THR A 404 5.39 24.23 0.37
C THR A 404 5.62 25.53 -0.40
N LYS A 405 6.02 25.43 -1.67
CA LYS A 405 6.28 26.57 -2.57
C LYS A 405 5.00 27.08 -3.25
N SER A 406 3.99 26.23 -3.37
CA SER A 406 2.73 26.57 -4.02
C SER A 406 1.94 27.58 -3.18
N LYS A 407 1.32 28.57 -3.85
CA LYS A 407 0.34 29.43 -3.18
C LYS A 407 -0.96 28.64 -3.04
N PRO A 408 -1.57 28.59 -1.85
CA PRO A 408 -2.91 28.03 -1.70
C PRO A 408 -3.83 28.79 -2.66
N ARG A 409 -4.36 28.11 -3.68
CA ARG A 409 -5.50 28.65 -4.39
C ARG A 409 -6.65 28.56 -3.40
N LYS A 410 -7.44 29.63 -3.23
CA LYS A 410 -8.82 29.43 -2.74
C LYS A 410 -9.35 28.35 -3.68
N LYS A 411 -9.68 27.15 -3.16
CA LYS A 411 -10.53 26.24 -3.92
C LYS A 411 -11.68 27.14 -4.34
N VAL A 412 -11.82 27.39 -5.64
CA VAL A 412 -13.05 28.01 -6.13
C VAL A 412 -14.09 27.08 -5.57
N VAL A 413 -14.85 27.56 -4.59
CA VAL A 413 -16.14 26.97 -4.29
C VAL A 413 -16.78 27.05 -5.66
N VAL A 414 -16.76 25.93 -6.39
CA VAL A 414 -17.62 25.80 -7.56
C VAL A 414 -18.95 26.22 -6.96
N GLU A 415 -19.49 27.35 -7.43
CA GLU A 415 -20.83 27.75 -7.02
C GLU A 415 -21.64 26.45 -7.07
N ASP A 416 -22.37 26.16 -6.00
CA ASP A 416 -23.10 24.91 -5.89
C ASP A 416 -24.23 24.99 -6.91
N ASP A 417 -23.87 24.81 -8.18
CA ASP A 417 -24.67 25.23 -9.31
C ASP A 417 -25.84 24.28 -9.37
N VAL A 418 -27.01 24.84 -9.57
CA VAL A 418 -28.21 24.06 -9.82
C VAL A 418 -28.15 23.57 -11.26
N PHE A 419 -28.11 22.25 -11.44
CA PHE A 419 -28.19 21.63 -12.76
C PHE A 419 -29.14 20.43 -12.76
N THR A 420 -29.49 19.95 -13.95
CA THR A 420 -30.38 18.81 -14.13
C THR A 420 -29.57 17.57 -14.47
N HIS A 421 -29.74 16.50 -13.69
CA HIS A 421 -29.13 15.19 -13.93
C HIS A 421 -30.20 14.14 -14.27
N TYR A 422 -29.80 13.17 -15.09
CA TYR A 422 -30.67 12.11 -15.62
C TYR A 422 -30.19 10.76 -15.08
N TYR A 423 -30.89 10.20 -14.11
CA TYR A 423 -30.59 8.92 -13.49
C TYR A 423 -31.40 7.83 -14.18
N LYS A 424 -30.73 6.93 -14.91
CA LYS A 424 -31.36 5.75 -15.52
C LYS A 424 -31.34 4.60 -14.52
N LEU A 425 -32.52 4.07 -14.18
CA LEU A 425 -32.72 3.06 -13.15
C LEU A 425 -33.72 2.01 -13.63
N ASP A 426 -33.75 0.85 -12.98
CA ASP A 426 -34.88 -0.06 -13.15
C ASP A 426 -36.18 0.62 -12.69
N THR A 427 -37.28 0.34 -13.39
CA THR A 427 -38.56 1.05 -13.17
C THR A 427 -39.06 0.90 -11.72
N ALA A 428 -38.84 -0.27 -11.08
CA ALA A 428 -39.30 -0.50 -9.72
C ALA A 428 -38.52 0.33 -8.68
N THR A 429 -37.21 0.45 -8.84
CA THR A 429 -36.36 1.31 -8.00
C THR A 429 -36.65 2.78 -8.25
N ALA A 430 -36.82 3.18 -9.52
CA ALA A 430 -37.19 4.54 -9.89
C ALA A 430 -38.51 4.99 -9.23
N GLU A 431 -39.55 4.15 -9.25
CA GLU A 431 -40.86 4.45 -8.64
C GLU A 431 -40.77 4.62 -7.11
N LYS A 432 -39.94 3.80 -6.43
CA LYS A 432 -39.74 3.92 -4.98
C LYS A 432 -38.97 5.18 -4.63
N LEU A 433 -37.91 5.48 -5.38
CA LEU A 433 -37.11 6.69 -5.18
C LEU A 433 -37.90 7.95 -5.52
N PHE A 434 -38.74 7.94 -6.56
CA PHE A 434 -39.60 9.06 -6.92
C PHE A 434 -40.45 9.55 -5.74
N ASN A 435 -40.94 8.62 -4.91
CA ASN A 435 -41.78 8.95 -3.76
C ASN A 435 -40.99 9.17 -2.46
N GLY A 436 -39.74 8.70 -2.37
CA GLY A 436 -38.99 8.61 -1.12
C GLY A 436 -37.66 9.35 -1.07
N LEU A 437 -37.11 9.78 -2.21
CA LEU A 437 -35.73 10.29 -2.31
C LEU A 437 -35.46 11.45 -1.36
N TRP A 438 -36.38 12.40 -1.24
CA TRP A 438 -36.23 13.56 -0.36
C TRP A 438 -36.30 13.24 1.14
N ASN A 439 -36.87 12.10 1.50
CA ASN A 439 -36.84 11.63 2.89
C ASN A 439 -35.50 10.95 3.22
N LEU A 440 -34.81 10.41 2.20
CA LEU A 440 -33.49 9.81 2.35
C LEU A 440 -32.38 10.85 2.41
N ILE A 441 -32.62 12.06 1.89
CA ILE A 441 -31.66 13.16 1.85
C ILE A 441 -32.31 14.43 2.43
N PRO A 442 -32.47 14.53 3.77
CA PRO A 442 -33.12 15.67 4.41
C PRO A 442 -32.48 17.02 4.08
N GLU A 443 -31.18 17.04 3.83
CA GLU A 443 -30.45 18.26 3.44
C GLU A 443 -30.84 18.75 2.05
N ALA A 444 -31.20 17.84 1.13
CA ALA A 444 -31.70 18.23 -0.19
C ALA A 444 -33.01 19.02 -0.08
N LYS A 445 -33.87 18.58 0.84
CA LYS A 445 -35.14 19.25 1.13
C LYS A 445 -34.93 20.61 1.80
N ALA A 446 -34.08 20.66 2.83
CA ALA A 446 -33.77 21.92 3.52
C ALA A 446 -33.15 22.97 2.57
N LEU A 447 -32.29 22.54 1.65
CA LEU A 447 -31.66 23.41 0.67
C LEU A 447 -32.65 23.90 -0.41
N ALA A 448 -33.54 23.02 -0.87
CA ALA A 448 -34.61 23.39 -1.80
C ALA A 448 -35.62 24.38 -1.18
N GLU A 449 -35.95 24.24 0.11
CA GLU A 449 -36.81 25.18 0.84
C GLU A 449 -36.13 26.55 1.06
N ALA A 450 -34.81 26.57 1.18
CA ALA A 450 -34.00 27.77 1.37
C ALA A 450 -33.79 28.55 0.05
N ASP A 451 -33.59 27.85 -1.07
CA ASP A 451 -33.40 28.45 -2.40
C ASP A 451 -34.74 28.72 -3.10
N LYS A 452 -35.32 29.87 -2.77
CA LYS A 452 -36.62 30.33 -3.31
C LYS A 452 -36.55 30.79 -4.77
N GLU A 453 -35.36 30.93 -5.36
CA GLU A 453 -35.21 31.35 -6.75
C GLU A 453 -35.38 30.16 -7.71
N ASN A 454 -34.98 28.95 -7.30
CA ASN A 454 -35.04 27.73 -8.10
C ASN A 454 -36.24 26.84 -7.74
N ARG A 455 -37.40 27.13 -8.31
CA ARG A 455 -38.68 26.40 -8.04
C ARG A 455 -38.71 24.92 -8.46
N ASN A 456 -37.68 24.43 -9.14
CA ASN A 456 -37.61 23.07 -9.66
C ASN A 456 -36.81 22.12 -8.76
N LEU A 457 -36.21 22.60 -7.67
CA LEU A 457 -35.32 21.81 -6.80
C LEU A 457 -36.03 20.65 -6.08
N GLU A 458 -37.34 20.74 -5.87
CA GLU A 458 -38.14 19.67 -5.25
C GLU A 458 -38.76 18.72 -6.28
N GLN A 459 -38.67 19.06 -7.57
CA GLN A 459 -39.32 18.31 -8.63
C GLN A 459 -38.43 17.17 -9.12
N ILE A 460 -38.99 15.98 -9.07
CA ILE A 460 -38.48 14.81 -9.77
C ILE A 460 -39.42 14.58 -10.95
N LEU A 461 -38.88 14.45 -12.15
CA LEU A 461 -39.65 13.95 -13.30
C LEU A 461 -39.22 12.51 -13.56
N MET A 462 -40.16 11.67 -13.99
CA MET A 462 -39.87 10.28 -14.33
C MET A 462 -40.46 9.97 -15.70
N PHE A 463 -39.63 9.41 -16.58
CA PHE A 463 -40.03 9.02 -17.93
C PHE A 463 -39.67 7.55 -18.19
N PRO A 464 -40.54 6.80 -18.90
CA PRO A 464 -40.19 5.46 -19.33
C PRO A 464 -38.99 5.52 -20.27
N ALA A 465 -38.02 4.64 -20.04
CA ALA A 465 -36.82 4.50 -20.87
C ALA A 465 -36.86 3.17 -21.64
N LYS A 466 -35.95 3.01 -22.61
CA LYS A 466 -35.85 1.75 -23.34
C LYS A 466 -35.44 0.64 -22.37
N PRO A 467 -36.17 -0.50 -22.33
CA PRO A 467 -35.83 -1.62 -21.47
C PRO A 467 -34.47 -2.19 -21.86
N GLU A 468 -33.78 -2.77 -20.88
CA GLU A 468 -32.43 -3.28 -21.02
C GLU A 468 -32.42 -4.80 -20.85
N LEU A 469 -31.67 -5.50 -21.71
CA LEU A 469 -31.47 -6.94 -21.61
C LEU A 469 -30.31 -7.19 -20.65
N ARG A 470 -30.60 -7.80 -19.51
CA ARG A 470 -29.59 -8.18 -18.52
C ARG A 470 -29.47 -9.69 -18.47
N LEU A 471 -28.24 -10.19 -18.56
CA LEU A 471 -27.95 -11.60 -18.37
C LEU A 471 -27.96 -11.88 -16.86
N VAL A 472 -28.91 -12.69 -16.40
CA VAL A 472 -29.00 -13.07 -14.99
C VAL A 472 -28.35 -14.44 -14.84
N THR A 473 -27.21 -14.47 -14.16
CA THR A 473 -26.57 -15.72 -13.73
C THR A 473 -27.24 -16.15 -12.43
N SER A 474 -27.96 -17.28 -12.44
CA SER A 474 -28.55 -17.81 -11.21
C SER A 474 -27.45 -18.33 -10.28
N GLN A 475 -27.46 -17.86 -9.03
CA GLN A 475 -26.61 -18.44 -7.98
C GLN A 475 -27.18 -19.81 -7.53
N ARG A 476 -26.44 -20.86 -7.90
CA ARG A 476 -26.27 -22.21 -7.33
C ARG A 476 -27.37 -23.30 -7.50
N THR A 477 -26.97 -24.37 -8.20
CA THR A 477 -26.62 -25.69 -7.60
C THR A 477 -25.47 -26.32 -8.40
N LYS A 478 -24.49 -26.94 -7.73
CA LYS A 478 -23.47 -27.80 -8.38
C LYS A 478 -24.22 -28.88 -9.19
N THR A 479 -23.82 -29.05 -10.45
CA THR A 479 -24.44 -29.88 -11.52
C THR A 479 -25.53 -29.16 -12.32
N ASP A 480 -25.12 -28.27 -13.23
CA ASP A 480 -25.50 -28.30 -14.66
C ASP A 480 -24.97 -27.06 -15.38
N ASN A 481 -24.64 -27.20 -16.67
CA ASN A 481 -24.25 -26.09 -17.56
C ASN A 481 -25.41 -25.08 -17.69
N ALA A 482 -25.44 -24.06 -16.83
CA ALA A 482 -26.44 -23.02 -16.86
C ALA A 482 -26.19 -22.07 -18.04
N ARG A 483 -27.12 -22.02 -19.00
CA ARG A 483 -27.20 -20.92 -19.96
C ARG A 483 -27.77 -19.71 -19.24
N ALA A 484 -27.07 -18.57 -19.34
CA ALA A 484 -27.62 -17.29 -18.91
C ALA A 484 -28.87 -16.97 -19.73
N GLU A 485 -30.03 -16.87 -19.08
CA GLU A 485 -31.26 -16.43 -19.73
C GLU A 485 -31.29 -14.89 -19.73
N PRO A 486 -31.47 -14.26 -20.91
CA PRO A 486 -31.60 -12.82 -20.97
C PRO A 486 -32.95 -12.41 -20.36
N VAL A 487 -32.90 -11.65 -19.26
CA VAL A 487 -34.07 -11.06 -18.62
C VAL A 487 -34.21 -9.63 -19.11
N LEU A 488 -35.41 -9.29 -19.60
CA LEU A 488 -35.75 -7.92 -19.97
C LEU A 488 -36.11 -7.14 -18.71
N ILE A 489 -35.36 -6.08 -18.42
CA ILE A 489 -35.60 -5.20 -17.28
C ILE A 489 -36.14 -3.87 -17.79
N ASP A 490 -37.35 -3.52 -17.37
CA ASP A 490 -37.92 -2.21 -17.66
C ASP A 490 -37.11 -1.12 -16.96
N GLN A 491 -36.83 -0.05 -17.72
CA GLN A 491 -36.02 1.06 -17.26
C GLN A 491 -36.84 2.34 -17.24
N SER A 492 -36.55 3.21 -16.29
CA SER A 492 -37.09 4.56 -16.21
C SER A 492 -35.96 5.56 -15.96
N THR A 493 -36.09 6.76 -16.52
CA THR A 493 -35.17 7.86 -16.28
C THR A 493 -35.79 8.85 -15.30
N MET A 494 -35.17 8.99 -14.13
CA MET A 494 -35.46 10.07 -13.19
C MET A 494 -34.65 11.31 -13.59
N ILE A 495 -35.32 12.43 -13.78
CA ILE A 495 -34.73 13.72 -14.08
C ILE A 495 -34.87 14.59 -12.84
N ILE A 496 -33.75 14.98 -12.28
CA ILE A 496 -33.69 15.73 -11.02
C ILE A 496 -32.88 16.98 -11.25
N THR A 497 -33.42 18.12 -10.86
CA THR A 497 -32.69 19.39 -10.84
C THR A 497 -32.29 19.68 -9.41
N HIS A 498 -30.99 19.69 -9.10
CA HIS A 498 -30.53 20.07 -7.78
C HIS A 498 -29.12 20.69 -7.82
N HIS A 499 -28.69 21.18 -6.65
CA HIS A 499 -27.33 21.55 -6.38
C HIS A 499 -26.37 20.38 -6.62
N ARG A 500 -25.17 20.69 -7.11
CA ARG A 500 -24.10 19.71 -7.37
C ARG A 500 -23.76 18.88 -6.14
N SER A 501 -23.74 19.49 -4.96
CA SER A 501 -23.49 18.82 -3.68
C SER A 501 -24.54 17.74 -3.38
N ILE A 502 -25.80 17.99 -3.72
CA ILE A 502 -26.92 17.08 -3.52
C ILE A 502 -26.92 15.95 -4.56
N HIS A 503 -26.52 16.22 -5.80
CA HIS A 503 -26.39 15.17 -6.81
C HIS A 503 -25.41 14.05 -6.41
N LYS A 504 -24.34 14.38 -5.67
CA LYS A 504 -23.43 13.37 -5.09
C LYS A 504 -24.16 12.46 -4.09
N LYS A 505 -24.94 13.04 -3.17
CA LYS A 505 -25.73 12.29 -2.18
C LYS A 505 -26.83 11.43 -2.82
N ILE A 506 -27.46 11.93 -3.89
CA ILE A 506 -28.44 11.15 -4.66
C ILE A 506 -27.79 9.91 -5.27
N GLN A 507 -26.60 10.06 -5.85
CA GLN A 507 -25.87 8.94 -6.44
C GLN A 507 -25.47 7.89 -5.37
N GLU A 508 -25.01 8.34 -4.21
CA GLU A 508 -24.69 7.47 -3.07
C GLU A 508 -25.93 6.70 -2.58
N ALA A 509 -27.06 7.39 -2.40
CA ALA A 509 -28.32 6.75 -1.98
C ALA A 509 -28.82 5.72 -3.00
N ILE A 510 -28.72 6.02 -4.30
CA ILE A 510 -29.06 5.07 -5.37
C ILE A 510 -28.16 3.84 -5.30
N ASN A 511 -26.85 4.04 -5.11
CA ASN A 511 -25.88 2.95 -5.02
C ASN A 511 -26.22 2.01 -3.85
N ARG A 512 -26.45 2.58 -2.66
CA ARG A 512 -26.84 1.84 -1.45
C ARG A 512 -28.16 1.08 -1.59
N ILE A 513 -29.15 1.64 -2.28
CA ILE A 513 -30.42 0.94 -2.53
C ILE A 513 -30.25 -0.22 -3.52
N THR A 514 -29.41 -0.02 -4.54
CA THR A 514 -29.22 -1.01 -5.61
C THR A 514 -28.35 -2.17 -5.14
N ASN A 515 -27.31 -1.87 -4.36
CA ASN A 515 -26.26 -2.81 -4.00
C ASN A 515 -26.29 -3.21 -2.51
N GLY A 516 -27.12 -2.57 -1.69
CA GLY A 516 -27.18 -2.77 -0.24
C GLY A 516 -26.19 -1.89 0.51
N ASP A 517 -26.40 -1.77 1.82
CA ASP A 517 -25.37 -1.30 2.75
C ASP A 517 -24.51 -2.48 3.17
N SER A 518 -23.25 -2.21 3.52
CA SER A 518 -22.44 -3.17 4.27
C SER A 518 -23.20 -3.62 5.53
N PRO A 519 -23.17 -4.90 5.92
CA PRO A 519 -23.98 -5.42 7.01
C PRO A 519 -23.74 -4.66 8.32
N ILE A 520 -24.82 -4.23 8.99
CA ILE A 520 -24.75 -3.57 10.30
C ILE A 520 -24.81 -4.63 11.40
N PHE A 521 -23.71 -4.80 12.13
CA PHE A 521 -23.62 -5.69 13.28
C PHE A 521 -23.92 -4.95 14.59
N THR A 522 -24.55 -5.63 15.55
CA THR A 522 -24.63 -5.16 16.95
C THR A 522 -23.28 -5.31 17.64
N THR A 523 -23.09 -4.62 18.77
CA THR A 523 -21.95 -4.85 19.69
C THR A 523 -21.79 -6.30 20.16
N ASP A 524 -22.80 -7.16 19.95
CA ASP A 524 -22.76 -8.60 20.25
C ASP A 524 -22.58 -9.48 18.99
N GLY A 525 -22.28 -8.88 17.82
CA GLY A 525 -21.99 -9.61 16.58
C GLY A 525 -23.21 -10.19 15.85
N ASP A 526 -24.43 -9.97 16.33
CA ASP A 526 -25.65 -10.35 15.62
C ASP A 526 -26.09 -9.26 14.61
N PRO A 527 -26.50 -9.62 13.38
CA PRO A 527 -27.02 -8.67 12.42
C PRO A 527 -28.34 -8.05 12.89
N ILE A 528 -28.46 -6.73 12.80
CA ILE A 528 -29.69 -6.02 13.17
C ILE A 528 -30.76 -6.26 12.10
N GLY A 529 -31.75 -7.10 12.40
CA GLY A 529 -33.03 -7.15 11.68
C GLY A 529 -33.15 -8.26 10.64
N GLY A 530 -33.60 -9.44 11.08
CA GLY A 530 -33.95 -10.55 10.18
C GLY A 530 -34.65 -11.72 10.86
N LYS A 531 -35.56 -11.49 11.81
CA LYS A 531 -36.43 -12.54 12.38
C LYS A 531 -37.89 -12.37 11.93
N GLN A 532 -38.22 -13.02 10.81
CA GLN A 532 -39.57 -13.48 10.44
C GLN A 532 -39.35 -14.48 9.28
N GLY A 533 -39.64 -15.78 9.30
CA GLY A 533 -40.43 -16.67 10.13
C GLY A 533 -41.05 -17.70 9.19
N GLY A 534 -40.56 -18.94 9.16
CA GLY A 534 -41.12 -20.00 8.30
C GLY A 534 -40.38 -21.35 8.33
N MET A 535 -40.85 -22.25 9.20
CA MET A 535 -40.78 -23.73 9.17
C MET A 535 -39.40 -24.40 8.91
N GLN A 536 -38.72 -24.91 9.93
CA GLN A 536 -38.93 -26.19 10.62
C GLN A 536 -38.59 -27.44 9.77
N GLY A 537 -37.41 -27.98 10.07
CA GLY A 537 -36.91 -29.31 9.72
C GLY A 537 -35.39 -29.26 9.90
N GLY A 538 -34.76 -29.61 11.02
CA GLY A 538 -35.04 -30.69 11.96
C GLY A 538 -33.83 -31.63 11.91
N GLY A 539 -32.93 -31.53 12.89
CA GLY A 539 -31.87 -32.54 13.05
C GLY A 539 -30.61 -32.09 13.81
N GLY A 540 -30.65 -32.19 15.15
CA GLY A 540 -29.54 -32.49 16.08
C GLY A 540 -28.40 -31.45 16.23
N GLY A 541 -27.98 -31.00 17.41
CA GLY A 541 -28.19 -31.47 18.78
C GLY A 541 -26.88 -31.32 19.58
N PHE A 542 -27.00 -30.74 20.79
CA PHE A 542 -26.00 -30.57 21.86
C PHE A 542 -24.93 -29.48 21.64
N GLY A 543 -24.72 -28.49 22.51
CA GLY A 543 -25.05 -28.23 23.91
C GLY A 543 -23.83 -27.45 24.46
N GLY A 544 -23.89 -26.31 25.17
CA GLY A 544 -24.74 -25.91 26.27
C GLY A 544 -23.84 -25.65 27.49
N GLY A 545 -23.69 -24.38 27.90
CA GLY A 545 -22.98 -23.95 29.12
C GLY A 545 -22.05 -22.77 28.83
N PHE A 546 -21.96 -21.70 29.61
CA PHE A 546 -22.56 -21.31 30.90
C PHE A 546 -22.39 -19.77 30.99
N PHE A 547 -23.39 -19.06 31.49
CA PHE A 547 -23.25 -17.66 31.91
C PHE A 547 -22.39 -17.56 33.17
N SER A 548 -21.61 -16.49 33.27
CA SER A 548 -21.44 -15.79 34.54
C SER A 548 -21.16 -14.31 34.30
N ILE A 549 -22.17 -13.49 34.63
CA ILE A 549 -22.08 -12.07 34.94
C ILE A 549 -21.44 -11.92 36.34
N PRO A 550 -20.80 -10.79 36.64
CA PRO A 550 -21.14 -10.06 37.87
C PRO A 550 -21.65 -8.65 37.56
N GLU A 551 -22.79 -8.32 38.17
CA GLU A 551 -23.44 -7.00 38.17
C GLU A 551 -22.76 -6.09 39.20
N GLU A 552 -22.89 -4.77 38.97
CA GLU A 552 -23.58 -3.91 39.94
C GLU A 552 -24.88 -3.37 39.32
#